data_AF-A0A1E3M9E1-F1
#
_entry.id   AF-A0A1E3M9E1-F1
#
_cell.length_a   1.000
_cell.length_b   1.000
_cell.length_c   1.000
_cell.angle_alpha   90.00
_cell.angle_beta   90.00
_cell.angle_gamma   90.00
#
_symmetry.space_group_name_H-M   'P 1'
#
loop_
_entity.id
_entity.type
_entity.pdbx_description
1 polymer ?
#
loop_
_entity_poly.entity_id
_entity_poly.type
_entity_poly.pdbx_seq_one_letter_code
_entity_poly.pdbx_strand_id
1 'polypeptide(L)' 'MDHYYEQKKFLASGRRENRVGGVILVLSSSIQEAEEIMKNDPFYIHDVADYDFMWFEPSKSLEEIKEFV' A
#
# COMPACT_ATOMS: atom_id res chain seq x y z
N MET A 1 -0.99 9.15 -6.92
CA MET A 1 -0.57 8.34 -5.76
C MET A 1 0.25 9.15 -4.75
N ASP A 2 1.08 10.09 -5.21
CA ASP A 2 2.00 10.86 -4.34
C ASP A 2 1.34 11.57 -3.15
N HIS A 3 0.11 12.10 -3.32
CA HIS A 3 -0.62 12.75 -2.23
C HIS A 3 -0.84 11.84 -1.00
N TYR A 4 -0.93 10.51 -1.19
CA TYR A 4 -1.09 9.57 -0.08
C TYR A 4 0.18 9.45 0.78
N TYR A 5 1.36 9.80 0.27
CA TYR A 5 2.57 9.94 1.09
C TYR A 5 2.53 11.21 1.93
N GLU A 6 2.05 12.32 1.36
CA GLU A 6 1.87 13.59 2.08
C GLU A 6 0.85 13.46 3.23
N GLN A 7 -0.19 12.65 3.01
CA GLN A 7 -1.20 12.31 4.02
C GLN A 7 -0.74 11.24 5.02
N LYS A 8 0.49 10.72 4.90
CA LYS A 8 1.00 9.59 5.69
C LYS A 8 0.09 8.35 5.63
N LYS A 9 -0.57 8.12 4.49
CA LYS A 9 -1.33 6.90 4.20
C LYS A 9 -0.49 5.83 3.55
N PHE A 10 0.49 6.20 2.72
CA PHE A 10 1.47 5.25 2.20
C PHE A 10 2.77 5.34 2.99
N LEU A 11 3.22 4.20 3.51
CA LEU A 11 4.51 4.08 4.20
C LEU A 11 5.64 3.85 3.19
N ALA A 12 5.42 2.95 2.24
CA ALA A 12 6.40 2.63 1.19
C ALA A 12 5.72 2.01 -0.02
N SER A 13 6.36 2.07 -1.18
CA SER A 13 6.01 1.24 -2.33
C SER A 13 7.22 0.89 -3.16
N GLY A 14 7.13 -0.17 -3.95
CA GLY A 14 8.22 -0.59 -4.83
C GLY A 14 7.82 -1.72 -5.78
N ARG A 15 8.67 -1.94 -6.78
CA ARG A 15 8.51 -3.05 -7.72
C ARG A 15 8.93 -4.36 -7.06
N ARG A 16 8.20 -5.44 -7.34
CA ARG A 16 8.62 -6.81 -6.99
C ARG A 16 9.73 -7.26 -7.94
N GLU A 17 10.61 -8.11 -7.45
CA GLU A 17 11.62 -8.77 -8.29
C GLU A 17 10.93 -9.55 -9.44
N ASN A 18 11.62 -9.70 -10.57
CA ASN A 18 11.09 -10.34 -11.79
C ASN A 18 9.86 -9.65 -12.44
N ARG A 19 9.58 -8.39 -12.09
CA ARG A 19 8.51 -7.56 -12.70
C ARG A 19 7.10 -8.14 -12.56
N VAL A 20 6.85 -8.96 -11.55
CA VAL A 20 5.52 -9.53 -11.23
C VAL A 20 4.64 -8.51 -10.49
N GLY A 21 4.70 -7.23 -10.87
CA GLY A 21 3.97 -6.14 -10.23
C GLY A 21 4.74 -5.39 -9.14
N GLY A 22 4.00 -4.83 -8.18
CA GLY A 22 4.53 -3.99 -7.10
C GLY A 22 3.93 -4.34 -5.74
N VAL A 23 4.47 -3.70 -4.70
CA VAL A 23 3.94 -3.72 -3.34
C VAL A 23 3.75 -2.29 -2.89
N ILE A 24 2.65 -2.01 -2.21
CA ILE A 24 2.39 -0.76 -1.51
C ILE A 24 2.07 -1.13 -0.06
N LEU A 25 2.75 -0.49 0.89
CA LEU A 25 2.45 -0.57 2.32
C LEU A 25 1.57 0.62 2.69
N VAL A 26 0.34 0.33 3.10
CA VAL A 26 -0.68 1.32 3.43
C VAL A 26 -0.88 1.35 4.94
N LEU A 27 -0.73 2.54 5.53
CA LEU A 27 -1.10 2.84 6.91
C LEU A 27 -2.61 3.10 6.96
N SER A 28 -3.34 2.09 7.39
CA SER A 28 -4.80 2.09 7.36
C SER A 28 -5.38 1.36 8.56
N SER A 29 -6.61 1.74 8.91
CA SER A 29 -7.40 1.08 9.96
C SER A 29 -8.13 -0.18 9.47
N SER A 30 -8.17 -0.45 8.16
CA SER A 30 -8.88 -1.60 7.58
C SER A 30 -8.42 -1.94 6.16
N ILE A 31 -8.63 -3.18 5.72
CA ILE A 31 -8.38 -3.55 4.31
C ILE A 31 -9.26 -2.72 3.35
N GLN A 32 -10.50 -2.41 3.75
CA GLN A 32 -11.46 -1.68 2.91
C GLN A 32 -10.96 -0.28 2.55
N GLU A 33 -10.30 0.41 3.47
CA GLU A 33 -9.71 1.71 3.17
C GLU A 33 -8.58 1.59 2.12
N ALA A 34 -7.76 0.53 2.18
CA ALA A 34 -6.76 0.29 1.15
C ALA A 34 -7.41 -0.02 -0.22
N GLU A 35 -8.48 -0.82 -0.24
CA GLU A 35 -9.26 -1.11 -1.45
C GLU A 35 -9.85 0.18 -2.07
N GLU A 36 -10.48 1.04 -1.26
CA GLU A 36 -11.02 2.32 -1.72
C GLU A 36 -9.94 3.26 -2.26
N ILE A 37 -8.75 3.28 -1.63
CA ILE A 37 -7.62 4.05 -2.15
C ILE A 37 -7.20 3.53 -3.53
N MET A 38 -7.09 2.20 -3.70
CA MET A 38 -6.70 1.58 -4.97
C MET A 38 -7.72 1.79 -6.10
N LYS A 39 -9.02 1.98 -5.79
CA LYS A 39 -10.02 2.30 -6.81
C LYS A 39 -9.73 3.59 -7.60
N ASN A 40 -8.89 4.47 -7.05
CA ASN A 40 -8.46 5.71 -7.72
C ASN A 40 -7.17 5.54 -8.55
N ASP A 41 -6.56 4.35 -8.54
CA ASP A 41 -5.39 4.06 -9.35
C ASP A 41 -5.78 3.95 -10.83
N PRO A 42 -5.10 4.65 -11.76
CA PRO A 42 -5.33 4.47 -13.20
C PRO A 42 -5.27 3.00 -13.66
N PHE A 43 -4.42 2.18 -13.05
CA PHE A 43 -4.33 0.76 -13.42
C PHE A 43 -5.55 -0.05 -12.97
N TYR A 44 -6.14 0.32 -11.83
CA TYR A 44 -7.41 -0.26 -11.38
C TYR A 44 -8.56 0.19 -12.27
N ILE A 45 -8.63 1.49 -12.59
CA ILE A 45 -9.70 2.07 -13.43
C ILE A 45 -9.70 1.47 -14.84
N HIS A 46 -8.52 1.19 -15.39
CA HIS A 46 -8.37 0.60 -16.71
C HIS A 46 -8.36 -0.94 -16.71
N ASP A 47 -8.51 -1.58 -15.55
CA ASP A 47 -8.52 -3.04 -15.39
C ASP A 47 -7.28 -3.72 -16.02
N VAL A 48 -6.10 -3.15 -15.76
CA VAL A 48 -4.82 -3.62 -16.33
C VAL A 48 -3.87 -4.23 -15.29
N ALA A 49 -4.35 -4.46 -14.07
CA ALA A 49 -3.59 -5.09 -12.99
C ALA A 49 -4.50 -5.87 -12.04
N ASP A 50 -4.03 -7.04 -11.60
CA ASP A 50 -4.63 -7.79 -10.50
C ASP A 50 -4.14 -7.23 -9.16
N TYR A 51 -5.04 -7.12 -8.19
CA TYR A 51 -4.75 -6.61 -6.85
C TYR A 51 -5.06 -7.67 -5.80
N ASP A 52 -4.06 -7.97 -4.97
CA ASP A 52 -4.21 -8.75 -3.75
C ASP A 52 -4.06 -7.84 -2.53
N PHE A 53 -5.02 -7.91 -1.62
CA PHE A 53 -5.00 -7.17 -0.37
C PHE A 53 -4.78 -8.13 0.79
N MET A 54 -3.85 -7.78 1.69
CA MET A 54 -3.60 -8.55 2.90
C MET A 54 -3.38 -7.63 4.09
N TRP A 55 -3.88 -8.04 5.25
CA TRP A 55 -3.54 -7.38 6.51
C TRP A 55 -2.13 -7.79 6.93
N PHE A 56 -1.33 -6.82 7.35
CA PHE A 56 0.03 -7.06 7.84
C PHE A 56 0.23 -6.36 9.16
N GLU A 57 0.51 -7.14 10.20
CA GLU A 57 0.86 -6.66 11.53
C GLU A 57 2.32 -7.07 11.82
N PRO A 58 3.29 -6.14 11.77
CA PRO A 58 4.68 -6.45 12.01
C PRO A 58 4.90 -6.83 13.48
N SER A 59 5.42 -8.03 13.74
CA SER A 59 5.84 -8.42 15.10
C SER A 59 7.15 -7.78 15.56
N LYS A 60 7.94 -7.25 14.62
CA LYS A 60 9.19 -6.52 14.84
C LYS A 60 9.32 -5.41 13.81
N SER A 61 9.81 -4.26 14.24
CA SER A 61 10.05 -3.08 13.41
C SER A 61 11.21 -2.26 13.96
N LEU A 62 11.79 -1.40 13.12
CA LEU A 62 12.77 -0.41 13.53
C LEU A 62 12.09 0.69 14.36
N GLU A 63 12.83 1.32 15.28
CA GLU A 63 12.29 2.36 16.17
C GLU A 63 11.70 3.53 15.37
N GLU A 64 12.37 3.88 14.28
CA GLU A 64 12.04 4.97 13.36
C GLU A 64 10.69 4.80 12.67
N ILE A 65 10.14 3.57 12.64
CA ILE A 65 8.85 3.28 12.02
C ILE A 65 7.79 2.80 13.02
N LYS A 66 8.13 2.65 14.31
CA LYS A 66 7.19 2.17 15.33
C LYS A 66 5.98 3.05 15.50
N GLU A 67 6.08 4.36 15.28
CA GLU A 67 4.93 5.27 15.38
C GLU A 67 3.87 5.04 14.28
N PHE A 68 4.23 4.32 13.22
CA PHE A 68 3.35 3.98 12.10
C PHE A 68 2.80 2.56 12.17
N VAL A 69 3.29 1.74 13.10
CA VAL A 69 3.00 0.31 13.22
C VAL A 69 2.04 0.06 14.38
#